data_AF-A0A3C1B9D7-F1
#
_entry.id   AF-A0A3C1B9D7-F1
#
_cell.length_a   1.000
_cell.length_b   1.000
_cell.length_c   1.000
_cell.angle_alpha   90.00
_cell.angle_beta   90.00
_cell.angle_gamma   90.00
#
_symmetry.space_group_name_H-M   'P 1'
#
loop_
_entity.id
_entity.type
_entity.pdbx_description
1 polymer ?
#
loop_
_entity_poly.entity_id
_entity_poly.type
_entity_poly.pdbx_seq_one_letter_code
_entity_poly.pdbx_strand_id
1 'polypeptide(L)'
;EAVRLHTEVVGERPRGWYTGRCSMNTVELVAAEGGFDYISDEYADDLPYWRKINGRDQLIIPYTLDANDMRFAAPQGFNSGDQFYSYLKDSFDALYAEGRAGAPKMMSIGLHCRLIGRPGRIMALRRFMDYAKSHEDVWFARRIEIAEHWAKHHPPQPFERPSSMQKDQFIAQYGGVFEHSSWIAEGAFDLELGPAHDSAIGLHNALARIFRSASAEARLGVLRAHPDLAGKLAQADRLTAESTSEQASAGLDALTEAEHAELTQLNAAYMKKHGFRFIIAVRD
;
A
#
# COMPACT_ATOMS: atom_id res chain seq x y z
N GLU A 1 9.15 30.53 13.66
CA GLU A 1 10.49 30.89 14.18
C GLU A 1 11.61 30.01 13.63
N ALA A 2 11.59 28.68 13.78
CA ALA A 2 12.65 27.79 13.28
C ALA A 2 12.95 27.97 11.77
N VAL A 3 11.91 28.08 10.93
CA VAL A 3 12.03 28.36 9.49
C VAL A 3 12.76 29.68 9.23
N ARG A 4 12.43 30.74 9.98
CA ARG A 4 13.06 32.07 9.86
C ARG A 4 14.55 32.00 10.18
N LEU A 5 14.90 31.43 11.35
CA LEU A 5 16.29 31.30 11.79
C LEU A 5 17.13 30.44 10.84
N HIS A 6 16.59 29.32 10.35
CA HIS A 6 17.27 28.50 9.35
C HIS A 6 17.53 29.30 8.07
N THR A 7 16.52 30.03 7.58
CA THR A 7 16.65 30.83 6.36
C THR A 7 17.73 31.90 6.49
N GLU A 8 17.83 32.57 7.64
CA GLU A 8 18.86 33.58 7.90
C GLU A 8 20.28 33.02 7.91
N VAL A 9 20.46 31.80 8.43
CA VAL A 9 21.79 31.17 8.54
C VAL A 9 22.21 30.50 7.22
N VAL A 10 21.28 29.84 6.53
CA VAL A 10 21.59 29.02 5.35
C VAL A 10 21.42 29.81 4.05
N GLY A 11 20.65 30.91 4.07
CA GLY A 11 20.32 31.72 2.89
C GLY A 11 19.08 31.24 2.13
N GLU A 12 18.52 30.09 2.48
CA GLU A 12 17.30 29.53 1.90
C GLU A 12 16.43 28.83 2.95
N ARG A 13 15.12 28.76 2.69
CA ARG A 13 14.18 28.08 3.60
C ARG A 13 14.43 26.57 3.63
N PRO A 14 14.26 25.91 4.79
CA PRO A 14 14.26 24.46 4.83
C PRO A 14 13.06 23.91 4.04
N ARG A 15 13.30 22.91 3.19
CA ARG A 15 12.24 22.19 2.47
C ARG A 15 11.85 20.86 3.13
N GLY A 16 12.57 20.44 4.16
CA GLY A 16 12.28 19.22 4.92
C GLY A 16 12.13 19.50 6.41
N TRP A 17 11.34 18.68 7.10
CA TRP A 17 11.16 18.79 8.55
C TRP A 17 11.35 17.45 9.28
N TYR A 18 12.05 17.50 10.42
CA TYR A 18 12.18 16.41 11.38
C TYR A 18 12.34 16.97 12.80
N THR A 19 11.48 16.55 13.71
CA THR A 19 11.49 16.92 15.13
C THR A 19 12.14 15.84 16.00
N GLY A 20 11.95 14.58 15.64
CA GLY A 20 12.31 13.39 16.40
C GLY A 20 11.34 13.13 17.54
N ARG A 21 11.41 13.94 18.60
CA ARG A 21 10.49 13.82 19.75
C ARG A 21 9.25 14.68 19.49
N CYS A 22 8.34 14.17 18.66
CA CYS A 22 7.12 14.86 18.27
C CYS A 22 5.96 14.62 19.25
N SER A 23 4.93 15.46 19.14
CA SER A 23 3.59 15.23 19.68
C SER A 23 2.64 14.75 18.59
N MET A 24 1.43 14.33 18.97
CA MET A 24 0.36 13.96 18.02
C MET A 24 0.02 15.07 17.02
N ASN A 25 0.30 16.33 17.36
CA ASN A 25 -0.04 17.49 16.53
C ASN A 25 1.09 17.87 15.56
N THR A 26 2.30 17.35 15.72
CA THR A 26 3.49 17.91 15.05
C THR A 26 3.43 17.76 13.54
N VAL A 27 3.13 16.56 13.04
CA VAL A 27 3.06 16.30 11.59
C VAL A 27 1.96 17.15 10.95
N GLU A 28 0.82 17.30 11.62
CA GLU A 28 -0.29 18.14 11.12
C GLU A 28 0.06 19.62 11.07
N LEU A 29 0.69 20.15 12.13
CA LEU A 29 1.13 21.55 12.18
C LEU A 29 2.17 21.86 11.09
N VAL A 30 3.11 20.95 10.87
CA VAL A 30 4.16 21.10 9.85
C VAL A 30 3.56 21.02 8.45
N ALA A 31 2.65 20.09 8.20
CA ALA A 31 1.94 20.00 6.92
C ALA A 31 1.09 21.25 6.65
N ALA A 32 0.46 21.81 7.69
CA ALA A 32 -0.35 23.03 7.61
C ALA A 32 0.48 24.30 7.35
N GLU A 33 1.77 24.33 7.70
CA GLU A 33 2.66 25.47 7.35
C GLU A 33 2.79 25.66 5.84
N GLY A 34 2.67 24.58 5.06
CA GLY A 34 2.50 24.67 3.61
C GLY A 34 3.78 24.65 2.77
N GLY A 35 4.96 24.90 3.35
CA GLY A 35 6.20 25.11 2.58
C GLY A 35 7.23 23.99 2.68
N PHE A 36 6.89 22.84 3.28
CA PHE A 36 7.75 21.66 3.32
C PHE A 36 7.36 20.67 2.23
N ASP A 37 8.38 20.16 1.53
CA ASP A 37 8.28 19.15 0.51
C ASP A 37 8.17 17.75 1.13
N TYR A 38 8.81 17.54 2.28
CA TYR A 38 8.72 16.28 3.01
C TYR A 38 8.78 16.45 4.53
N ILE A 39 8.18 15.50 5.24
CA ILE A 39 8.26 15.34 6.69
C ILE A 39 8.83 13.95 7.00
N SER A 40 9.62 13.86 8.07
CA SER A 40 10.31 12.61 8.44
C SER A 40 10.09 12.16 9.88
N ASP A 41 9.11 12.73 10.57
CA ASP A 41 8.68 12.32 11.92
C ASP A 41 7.83 11.03 11.88
N GLU A 42 8.22 10.05 11.06
CA GLU A 42 7.55 8.75 10.94
C GLU A 42 8.58 7.64 10.64
N TYR A 43 8.28 6.40 11.05
CA TYR A 43 9.21 5.25 11.03
C TYR A 43 8.53 3.98 10.50
N ALA A 44 7.49 4.15 9.68
CA ALA A 44 6.49 3.12 9.44
C ALA A 44 6.64 2.37 8.10
N ASP A 45 7.64 2.71 7.27
CA ASP A 45 7.81 2.14 5.93
C ASP A 45 9.26 2.24 5.45
N ASP A 46 9.61 1.46 4.43
CA ASP A 46 10.89 1.44 3.73
C ASP A 46 10.89 2.29 2.45
N LEU A 47 9.75 2.93 2.13
CA LEU A 47 9.59 3.87 1.01
C LEU A 47 8.90 5.17 1.44
N PRO A 48 9.12 6.28 0.71
CA PRO A 48 8.29 7.46 0.82
C PRO A 48 6.82 7.16 0.46
N TYR A 49 5.90 7.90 1.06
CA TYR A 49 4.48 7.82 0.71
C TYR A 49 3.76 9.15 0.93
N TRP A 50 2.68 9.34 0.20
CA TRP A 50 1.82 10.51 0.35
C TRP A 50 0.80 10.29 1.46
N ARG A 51 0.70 11.28 2.35
CA ARG A 51 -0.36 11.34 3.36
C ARG A 51 -1.21 12.57 3.14
N LYS A 52 -2.53 12.37 3.04
CA LYS A 52 -3.49 13.47 3.00
C LYS A 52 -3.68 14.02 4.41
N ILE A 53 -3.32 15.28 4.62
CA ILE A 53 -3.39 15.98 5.90
C ILE A 53 -4.10 17.30 5.66
N ASN A 54 -5.25 17.51 6.29
CA ASN A 54 -6.06 18.72 6.15
C ASN A 54 -6.33 19.10 4.68
N GLY A 55 -6.58 18.11 3.83
CA GLY A 55 -6.86 18.29 2.40
C GLY A 55 -5.61 18.42 1.50
N ARG A 56 -4.41 18.49 2.07
CA ARG A 56 -3.14 18.59 1.34
C ARG A 56 -2.41 17.24 1.30
N ASP A 57 -1.86 16.88 0.15
CA ASP A 57 -0.93 15.76 0.05
C ASP A 57 0.46 16.18 0.54
N GLN A 58 0.89 15.57 1.64
CA GLN A 58 2.20 15.79 2.24
C GLN A 58 3.04 14.52 2.08
N LEU A 59 4.21 14.65 1.47
CA LEU A 59 5.13 13.52 1.37
C LEU A 59 5.73 13.22 2.74
N ILE A 60 5.67 11.96 3.12
CA ILE A 60 6.40 11.40 4.24
C ILE A 60 7.61 10.65 3.70
N ILE A 61 8.79 10.95 4.22
CA ILE A 61 10.01 10.17 4.00
C ILE A 61 10.40 9.57 5.34
N PRO A 62 10.09 8.27 5.58
CA PRO A 62 10.36 7.62 6.86
C PRO A 62 11.82 7.74 7.29
N TYR A 63 12.04 7.84 8.59
CA TYR A 63 13.36 7.83 9.22
C TYR A 63 13.58 6.53 10.01
N THR A 64 14.69 6.45 10.75
CA THR A 64 15.11 5.26 11.48
C THR A 64 15.51 5.58 12.92
N LEU A 65 15.18 4.69 13.85
CA LEU A 65 15.70 4.68 15.23
C LEU A 65 16.62 3.47 15.49
N ASP A 66 16.73 2.58 14.52
CA ASP A 66 17.45 1.32 14.57
C ASP A 66 18.80 1.40 13.85
N ALA A 67 18.82 1.72 12.55
CA ALA A 67 20.00 2.08 11.77
C ALA A 67 20.49 3.51 12.14
N ASN A 68 20.74 3.73 13.42
CA ASN A 68 21.00 5.04 14.01
C ASN A 68 22.08 4.95 15.09
N ASP A 69 23.10 5.81 15.01
CA ASP A 69 24.21 5.84 15.97
C ASP A 69 23.78 6.26 17.39
N MET A 70 22.55 6.77 17.58
CA MET A 70 21.97 7.00 18.91
C MET A 70 21.97 5.73 19.76
N ARG A 71 21.97 4.55 19.13
CA ARG A 71 22.04 3.26 19.81
C ARG A 71 23.34 3.06 20.57
N PHE A 72 24.44 3.74 20.24
CA PHE A 72 25.64 3.76 21.10
C PHE A 72 25.42 4.39 22.49
N ALA A 73 24.30 5.08 22.70
CA ALA A 73 23.93 5.72 23.96
C ALA A 73 22.59 5.20 24.50
N ALA A 74 22.04 4.13 23.93
CA ALA A 74 20.79 3.50 24.38
C ALA A 74 21.10 2.26 25.22
N PRO A 75 20.27 1.90 26.23
CA PRO A 75 20.53 0.76 27.11
C PRO A 75 20.77 -0.59 26.40
N GLN A 76 20.06 -0.86 25.30
CA GLN A 76 20.21 -2.11 24.55
C GLN A 76 21.28 -2.04 23.44
N GLY A 77 21.70 -0.83 23.02
CA GLY A 77 22.32 -0.63 21.70
C GLY A 77 23.79 -1.01 21.58
N PHE A 78 24.49 -0.40 20.62
CA PHE A 78 25.80 -0.88 20.17
C PHE A 78 26.92 -0.61 21.18
N ASN A 79 27.67 -1.66 21.52
CA ASN A 79 28.84 -1.59 22.39
C ASN A 79 30.13 -1.27 21.62
N SER A 80 30.19 -1.60 20.33
CA SER A 80 31.37 -1.38 19.48
C SER A 80 30.99 -0.96 18.06
N GLY A 81 31.95 -0.39 17.34
CA GLY A 81 31.78 -0.03 15.93
C GLY A 81 31.41 -1.23 15.05
N ASP A 82 31.92 -2.42 15.34
CA ASP A 82 31.65 -3.61 14.54
C ASP A 82 30.17 -4.01 14.59
N GLN A 83 29.52 -3.86 15.75
CA GLN A 83 28.08 -4.13 15.86
C GLN A 83 27.25 -3.16 15.02
N PHE A 84 27.62 -1.87 14.98
CA PHE A 84 26.94 -0.89 14.13
C PHE A 84 27.19 -1.19 12.64
N TYR A 85 28.43 -1.49 12.26
CA TYR A 85 28.78 -1.87 10.89
C TYR A 85 28.00 -3.10 10.43
N SER A 86 27.98 -4.17 11.22
CA SER A 86 27.26 -5.39 10.89
C SER A 86 25.76 -5.14 10.75
N TYR A 87 25.16 -4.35 11.65
CA TYR A 87 23.75 -3.99 11.55
C TYR A 87 23.44 -3.24 10.24
N LEU A 88 24.25 -2.21 9.92
CA LEU A 88 24.07 -1.47 8.66
C LEU A 88 24.27 -2.36 7.43
N LYS A 89 25.26 -3.24 7.46
CA LYS A 89 25.55 -4.19 6.37
C LYS A 89 24.37 -5.14 6.15
N ASP A 90 23.84 -5.74 7.21
CA ASP A 90 22.74 -6.70 7.10
C ASP A 90 21.46 -6.01 6.61
N SER A 91 21.16 -4.80 7.09
CA SER A 91 20.06 -3.97 6.57
C SER A 91 20.24 -3.64 5.10
N PHE A 92 21.46 -3.26 4.69
CA PHE A 92 21.77 -2.98 3.29
C PHE A 92 21.60 -4.23 2.42
N ASP A 93 22.14 -5.38 2.82
CA ASP A 93 22.09 -6.61 2.03
C ASP A 93 20.66 -7.09 1.81
N ALA A 94 19.80 -6.99 2.83
CA ALA A 94 18.38 -7.32 2.71
C ALA A 94 17.69 -6.43 1.68
N LEU A 95 17.79 -5.10 1.83
CA LEU A 95 17.16 -4.13 0.92
C LEU A 95 17.75 -4.20 -0.49
N TYR A 96 19.05 -4.45 -0.60
CA TYR A 96 19.73 -4.62 -1.88
C TYR A 96 19.24 -5.87 -2.60
N ALA A 97 19.09 -7.00 -1.90
CA ALA A 97 18.52 -8.22 -2.47
C ALA A 97 17.08 -8.02 -2.96
N GLU A 98 16.23 -7.34 -2.20
CA GLU A 98 14.88 -6.95 -2.64
C GLU A 98 14.92 -6.04 -3.88
N GLY A 99 15.84 -5.09 -3.91
CA GLY A 99 16.08 -4.21 -5.05
C GLY A 99 16.47 -5.00 -6.30
N ARG A 100 17.38 -5.97 -6.18
CA ARG A 100 17.76 -6.87 -7.28
C ARG A 100 16.62 -7.78 -7.73
N ALA A 101 15.67 -8.09 -6.85
CA ALA A 101 14.44 -8.81 -7.18
C ALA A 101 13.35 -7.92 -7.82
N GLY A 102 13.63 -6.63 -8.05
CA GLY A 102 12.74 -5.69 -8.73
C GLY A 102 11.92 -4.79 -7.80
N ALA A 103 12.19 -4.80 -6.49
CA ALA A 103 11.46 -3.99 -5.51
C ALA A 103 12.41 -3.10 -4.68
N PRO A 104 13.13 -2.14 -5.30
CA PRO A 104 14.08 -1.28 -4.59
C PRO A 104 13.41 -0.44 -3.49
N LYS A 105 14.17 -0.19 -2.41
CA LYS A 105 13.75 0.53 -1.20
C LYS A 105 14.79 1.57 -0.80
N MET A 106 14.44 2.44 0.15
CA MET A 106 15.40 3.37 0.77
C MET A 106 15.91 2.86 2.11
N MET A 107 17.10 3.30 2.49
CA MET A 107 17.68 3.08 3.81
C MET A 107 18.11 4.43 4.40
N SER A 108 17.67 4.73 5.61
CA SER A 108 18.16 5.89 6.36
C SER A 108 19.28 5.47 7.31
N ILE A 109 20.25 6.36 7.53
CA ILE A 109 21.31 6.14 8.53
C ILE A 109 21.38 7.39 9.42
N GLY A 110 20.98 7.24 10.68
CA GLY A 110 21.00 8.34 11.64
C GLY A 110 22.37 8.54 12.26
N LEU A 111 22.87 9.78 12.23
CA LEU A 111 24.20 10.14 12.70
C LEU A 111 24.17 11.38 13.59
N HIS A 112 24.94 11.37 14.68
CA HIS A 112 25.07 12.50 15.59
C HIS A 112 26.54 12.85 15.81
N CYS A 113 26.92 14.11 15.62
CA CYS A 113 28.33 14.55 15.69
C CYS A 113 29.05 14.09 16.97
N ARG A 114 28.37 14.19 18.12
CA ARG A 114 28.94 13.82 19.44
C ARG A 114 29.10 12.31 19.66
N LEU A 115 28.47 11.48 18.82
CA LEU A 115 28.46 10.02 18.92
C LEU A 115 29.36 9.42 17.84
N ILE A 116 28.93 9.37 16.57
CA ILE A 116 29.73 8.75 15.50
C ILE A 116 31.08 9.45 15.28
N GLY A 117 31.19 10.76 15.59
CA GLY A 117 32.44 11.52 15.45
C GLY A 117 33.55 11.09 16.40
N ARG A 118 33.29 10.19 17.37
CA ARG A 118 34.32 9.63 18.24
C ARG A 118 35.23 8.67 17.43
N PRO A 119 36.57 8.74 17.60
CA PRO A 119 37.50 7.91 16.82
C PRO A 119 37.21 6.41 16.84
N GLY A 120 36.75 5.87 17.98
CA GLY A 120 36.40 4.45 18.11
C GLY A 120 35.12 4.02 17.37
N ARG A 121 34.31 4.97 16.87
CA ARG A 121 33.02 4.69 16.21
C ARG A 121 33.04 5.08 14.73
N ILE A 122 33.71 6.17 14.36
CA ILE A 122 33.74 6.69 12.98
C ILE A 122 34.27 5.66 11.98
N MET A 123 35.17 4.78 12.41
CA MET A 123 35.73 3.73 11.55
C MET A 123 34.67 2.73 11.07
N ALA A 124 33.62 2.48 11.86
CA ALA A 124 32.51 1.64 11.43
C ALA A 124 31.72 2.27 10.28
N LEU A 125 31.43 3.57 10.39
CA LEU A 125 30.76 4.32 9.32
C LEU A 125 31.61 4.31 8.05
N ARG A 126 32.93 4.54 8.16
CA ARG A 126 33.83 4.48 7.00
C ARG A 126 33.76 3.12 6.30
N ARG A 127 33.88 2.01 7.04
CA ARG A 127 33.81 0.67 6.46
C ARG A 127 32.45 0.40 5.80
N PHE A 128 31.35 0.86 6.39
CA PHE A 128 30.04 0.72 5.78
C PHE A 128 29.93 1.54 4.48
N MET A 129 30.43 2.77 4.46
CA MET A 129 30.44 3.58 3.25
C MET A 129 31.30 2.95 2.14
N ASP A 130 32.45 2.37 2.49
CA ASP A 130 33.30 1.64 1.55
C ASP A 130 32.58 0.39 1.00
N TYR A 131 31.86 -0.34 1.85
CA TYR A 131 31.04 -1.50 1.48
C TYR A 131 29.87 -1.13 0.55
N ALA A 132 29.06 -0.14 0.93
CA ALA A 132 27.93 0.29 0.11
C ALA A 132 28.38 0.80 -1.27
N LYS A 133 29.53 1.49 -1.33
CA LYS A 133 30.13 1.97 -2.59
C LYS A 133 30.72 0.87 -3.46
N SER A 134 30.98 -0.33 -2.91
CA SER A 134 31.47 -1.45 -3.71
C SER A 134 30.36 -2.20 -4.45
N HIS A 135 29.10 -1.78 -4.28
CA HIS A 135 27.95 -2.34 -4.99
C HIS A 135 27.50 -1.39 -6.10
N GLU A 136 27.06 -1.95 -7.21
CA GLU A 136 26.47 -1.19 -8.32
C GLU A 136 25.04 -0.74 -7.96
N ASP A 137 24.49 0.20 -8.72
CA ASP A 137 23.09 0.65 -8.59
C ASP A 137 22.68 1.19 -7.20
N VAL A 138 23.63 1.73 -6.43
CA VAL A 138 23.35 2.39 -5.13
C VAL A 138 23.26 3.90 -5.30
N TRP A 139 22.11 4.48 -4.97
CA TRP A 139 21.91 5.93 -4.98
C TRP A 139 22.16 6.56 -3.61
N PHE A 140 23.27 7.29 -3.47
CA PHE A 140 23.57 8.10 -2.28
C PHE A 140 22.89 9.47 -2.38
N ALA A 141 21.66 9.55 -1.88
CA ALA A 141 20.79 10.72 -2.04
C ALA A 141 20.74 11.63 -0.81
N ARG A 142 20.60 12.93 -1.05
CA ARG A 142 20.00 13.85 -0.08
C ARG A 142 18.49 13.57 -0.04
N ARG A 143 17.87 13.71 1.14
CA ARG A 143 16.41 13.50 1.28
C ARG A 143 15.57 14.39 0.38
N ILE A 144 16.04 15.60 0.08
CA ILE A 144 15.35 16.49 -0.86
C ILE A 144 15.32 15.94 -2.28
N GLU A 145 16.35 15.22 -2.70
CA GLU A 145 16.40 14.59 -4.02
C GLU A 145 15.45 13.40 -4.09
N ILE A 146 15.30 12.64 -2.99
CA ILE A 146 14.28 11.61 -2.86
C ILE A 146 12.88 12.23 -2.95
N ALA A 147 12.63 13.35 -2.27
CA ALA A 147 11.34 14.04 -2.31
C ALA A 147 10.98 14.49 -3.74
N GLU A 148 11.92 15.12 -4.43
CA GLU A 148 11.75 15.57 -5.82
C GLU A 148 11.56 14.39 -6.78
N HIS A 149 12.34 13.32 -6.60
CA HIS A 149 12.18 12.09 -7.38
C HIS A 149 10.79 11.48 -7.18
N TRP A 150 10.33 11.39 -5.94
CA TRP A 150 9.04 10.78 -5.61
C TRP A 150 7.89 11.60 -6.16
N ALA A 151 7.91 12.92 -5.99
CA ALA A 151 6.89 13.80 -6.55
C ALA A 151 6.80 13.73 -8.08
N LYS A 152 7.94 13.52 -8.76
CA LYS A 152 7.99 13.41 -10.21
C LYS A 152 7.46 12.06 -10.73
N HIS A 153 7.88 10.94 -10.12
CA HIS A 153 7.60 9.60 -10.66
C HIS A 153 6.41 8.90 -9.97
N HIS A 154 6.07 9.34 -8.76
CA HIS A 154 4.98 8.83 -7.95
C HIS A 154 4.12 9.99 -7.42
N PRO A 155 3.53 10.83 -8.28
CA PRO A 155 2.69 11.93 -7.83
C PRO A 155 1.51 11.40 -7.01
N PRO A 156 1.00 12.18 -6.04
CA PRO A 156 -0.09 11.76 -5.19
C PRO A 156 -1.29 11.36 -6.05
N GLN A 157 -1.75 10.13 -5.88
CA GLN A 157 -2.94 9.63 -6.54
C GLN A 157 -4.14 9.84 -5.61
N PRO A 158 -5.25 10.40 -6.10
CA PRO A 158 -6.49 10.41 -5.35
C PRO A 158 -6.88 8.97 -5.02
N PHE A 159 -6.80 8.61 -3.74
CA PHE A 159 -7.28 7.32 -3.25
C PHE A 159 -8.33 7.59 -2.19
N GLU A 160 -9.58 7.27 -2.52
CA GLU A 160 -10.65 7.28 -1.54
C GLU A 160 -10.45 6.10 -0.60
N ARG A 161 -10.16 6.42 0.66
CA ARG A 161 -9.84 5.43 1.68
C ARG A 161 -11.14 4.79 2.17
N PRO A 162 -11.33 3.47 2.00
CA PRO A 162 -12.46 2.73 2.56
C PRO A 162 -12.79 3.10 4.00
N SER A 163 -11.77 3.28 4.86
CA SER A 163 -11.93 3.61 6.27
C SER A 163 -12.46 5.03 6.54
N SER A 164 -12.51 5.89 5.50
CA SER A 164 -12.93 7.29 5.60
C SER A 164 -14.21 7.60 4.81
N MET A 165 -14.76 6.61 4.11
CA MET A 165 -15.98 6.77 3.33
C MET A 165 -17.20 6.88 4.23
N GLN A 166 -18.23 7.58 3.75
CA GLN A 166 -19.56 7.45 4.33
C GLN A 166 -20.18 6.11 3.93
N LYS A 167 -21.05 5.56 4.78
CA LYS A 167 -21.64 4.23 4.57
C LYS A 167 -22.27 4.06 3.19
N ASP A 168 -23.07 5.03 2.76
CA ASP A 168 -23.75 4.98 1.45
C ASP A 168 -22.76 4.98 0.28
N GLN A 169 -21.67 5.75 0.37
CA GLN A 169 -20.61 5.78 -0.64
C GLN A 169 -19.84 4.45 -0.67
N PHE A 170 -19.51 3.91 0.50
CA PHE A 170 -18.83 2.63 0.62
C PHE A 170 -19.66 1.50 -0.01
N ILE A 171 -20.97 1.47 0.27
CA ILE A 171 -21.88 0.45 -0.30
C ILE A 171 -22.05 0.66 -1.80
N ALA A 172 -22.16 1.90 -2.28
CA ALA A 172 -22.23 2.18 -3.71
C ALA A 172 -20.97 1.69 -4.45
N GLN A 173 -19.79 1.86 -3.83
CA GLN A 173 -18.51 1.50 -4.43
C GLN A 173 -18.21 -0.01 -4.33
N TYR A 174 -18.51 -0.63 -3.19
CA TYR A 174 -18.08 -2.02 -2.88
C TYR A 174 -19.22 -3.02 -2.74
N GLY A 175 -20.48 -2.58 -2.75
CA GLY A 175 -21.65 -3.44 -2.60
C GLY A 175 -21.83 -4.44 -3.73
N GLY A 176 -21.25 -4.17 -4.91
CA GLY A 176 -21.24 -5.07 -6.05
C GLY A 176 -20.09 -6.09 -6.06
N VAL A 177 -19.11 -6.00 -5.14
CA VAL A 177 -17.94 -6.92 -5.13
C VAL A 177 -18.37 -8.37 -4.94
N PHE A 178 -19.43 -8.59 -4.16
CA PHE A 178 -20.16 -9.85 -4.13
C PHE A 178 -21.47 -9.63 -4.88
N GLU A 179 -21.64 -10.36 -5.99
CA GLU A 179 -22.74 -10.18 -6.94
C GLU A 179 -24.10 -10.03 -6.24
N HIS A 180 -24.77 -8.90 -6.52
CA HIS A 180 -26.06 -8.51 -5.92
C HIS A 180 -26.18 -8.72 -4.39
N SER A 181 -25.08 -8.60 -3.64
CA SER A 181 -25.00 -8.97 -2.22
C SER A 181 -24.43 -7.82 -1.37
N SER A 182 -25.03 -6.63 -1.46
CA SER A 182 -24.60 -5.41 -0.77
C SER A 182 -24.49 -5.55 0.75
N TRP A 183 -25.26 -6.46 1.35
CA TRP A 183 -25.23 -6.78 2.78
C TRP A 183 -23.82 -7.18 3.27
N ILE A 184 -22.96 -7.68 2.38
CA ILE A 184 -21.57 -8.01 2.71
C ILE A 184 -20.75 -6.74 2.91
N ALA A 185 -20.92 -5.75 2.02
CA ALA A 185 -20.28 -4.45 2.15
C ALA A 185 -20.84 -3.68 3.36
N GLU A 186 -22.16 -3.71 3.57
CA GLU A 186 -22.82 -3.12 4.75
C GLU A 186 -22.22 -3.69 6.04
N GLY A 187 -22.15 -5.03 6.15
CA GLY A 187 -21.57 -5.68 7.31
C GLY A 187 -20.08 -5.38 7.48
N ALA A 188 -19.33 -5.24 6.38
CA ALA A 188 -17.90 -4.94 6.45
C ALA A 188 -17.64 -3.51 6.93
N PHE A 189 -18.47 -2.56 6.51
CA PHE A 189 -18.45 -1.20 7.01
C PHE A 189 -18.73 -1.15 8.52
N ASP A 190 -19.71 -1.94 8.98
CA ASP A 190 -20.11 -2.01 10.39
C ASP A 190 -19.06 -2.70 11.30
N LEU A 191 -17.96 -3.24 10.73
CA LEU A 191 -16.79 -3.70 11.49
C LEU A 191 -15.83 -2.58 11.92
N GLU A 192 -16.18 -1.31 11.68
CA GLU A 192 -15.35 -0.13 11.97
C GLU A 192 -13.98 -0.21 11.29
N LEU A 193 -13.98 -0.06 9.96
CA LEU A 193 -12.76 -0.11 9.17
C LEU A 193 -11.76 0.98 9.63
N GLY A 194 -10.54 0.55 9.97
CA GLY A 194 -9.39 1.43 10.16
C GLY A 194 -8.39 1.40 8.99
N PRO A 195 -7.26 2.14 9.09
CA PRO A 195 -6.26 2.27 8.02
C PRO A 195 -5.70 0.96 7.45
N ALA A 196 -5.70 -0.14 8.23
CA ALA A 196 -5.31 -1.46 7.74
C ALA A 196 -6.20 -1.97 6.58
N HIS A 197 -7.42 -1.45 6.47
CA HIS A 197 -8.38 -1.80 5.42
C HIS A 197 -8.30 -0.89 4.20
N ASP A 198 -7.45 0.14 4.21
CA ASP A 198 -7.22 1.05 3.07
C ASP A 198 -6.29 0.42 2.01
N SER A 199 -6.48 -0.88 1.78
CA SER A 199 -5.77 -1.67 0.79
C SER A 199 -6.70 -2.74 0.24
N ALA A 200 -6.44 -3.22 -0.98
CA ALA A 200 -7.23 -4.30 -1.58
C ALA A 200 -7.25 -5.55 -0.70
N ILE A 201 -6.12 -5.90 -0.07
CA ILE A 201 -5.99 -7.07 0.82
C ILE A 201 -6.80 -6.85 2.10
N GLY A 202 -6.67 -5.69 2.73
CA GLY A 202 -7.38 -5.37 3.97
C GLY A 202 -8.90 -5.33 3.77
N LEU A 203 -9.36 -4.67 2.70
CA LEU A 203 -10.77 -4.62 2.34
C LEU A 203 -11.31 -6.01 1.97
N HIS A 204 -10.56 -6.80 1.18
CA HIS A 204 -10.93 -8.17 0.87
C HIS A 204 -11.10 -9.01 2.14
N ASN A 205 -10.20 -8.87 3.12
CA ASN A 205 -10.31 -9.57 4.40
C ASN A 205 -11.61 -9.23 5.13
N ALA A 206 -11.95 -7.94 5.21
CA ALA A 206 -13.18 -7.48 5.86
C ALA A 206 -14.44 -8.04 5.18
N LEU A 207 -14.53 -7.94 3.86
CA LEU A 207 -15.66 -8.47 3.09
C LEU A 207 -15.76 -10.01 3.21
N ALA A 208 -14.64 -10.71 3.08
CA ALA A 208 -14.60 -12.17 3.19
C ALA A 208 -14.98 -12.65 4.59
N ARG A 209 -14.64 -11.89 5.64
CA ARG A 209 -15.06 -12.19 7.02
C ARG A 209 -16.59 -12.19 7.13
N ILE A 210 -17.26 -11.17 6.61
CA ILE A 210 -18.72 -11.09 6.63
C ILE A 210 -19.36 -12.23 5.85
N PHE A 211 -18.88 -12.52 4.64
CA PHE A 211 -19.37 -13.65 3.86
C PHE A 211 -19.19 -14.99 4.58
N ARG A 212 -18.00 -15.25 5.17
CA ARG A 212 -17.69 -16.53 5.84
C ARG A 212 -18.45 -16.72 7.15
N SER A 213 -18.75 -15.62 7.86
CA SER A 213 -19.53 -15.64 9.09
C SER A 213 -21.04 -15.75 8.87
N ALA A 214 -21.52 -15.52 7.65
CA ALA A 214 -22.94 -15.63 7.33
C ALA A 214 -23.45 -17.08 7.32
N SER A 215 -24.77 -17.22 7.43
CA SER A 215 -25.43 -18.53 7.39
C SER A 215 -25.20 -19.24 6.05
N ALA A 216 -25.31 -20.57 6.05
CA ALA A 216 -25.22 -21.35 4.82
C ALA A 216 -26.21 -20.86 3.75
N GLU A 217 -27.42 -20.46 4.16
CA GLU A 217 -28.45 -19.94 3.26
C GLU A 217 -28.08 -18.58 2.67
N ALA A 218 -27.55 -17.65 3.47
CA ALA A 218 -27.10 -16.35 2.97
C ALA A 218 -25.93 -16.50 1.98
N ARG A 219 -24.97 -17.38 2.29
CA ARG A 219 -23.84 -17.70 1.40
C ARG A 219 -24.31 -18.34 0.09
N LEU A 220 -25.28 -19.24 0.15
CA LEU A 220 -25.89 -19.84 -1.02
C LEU A 220 -26.69 -18.80 -1.84
N GLY A 221 -27.30 -17.84 -1.16
CA GLY A 221 -27.96 -16.68 -1.76
C GLY A 221 -27.04 -15.90 -2.70
N VAL A 222 -25.79 -15.68 -2.31
CA VAL A 222 -24.78 -15.04 -3.17
C VAL A 222 -24.58 -15.82 -4.47
N LEU A 223 -24.45 -17.15 -4.40
CA LEU A 223 -24.29 -18.01 -5.59
C LEU A 223 -25.54 -17.99 -6.47
N ARG A 224 -26.73 -17.95 -5.87
CA ARG A 224 -28.01 -17.88 -6.60
C ARG A 224 -28.24 -16.54 -7.28
N ALA A 225 -27.67 -15.48 -6.73
CA ALA A 225 -27.77 -14.13 -7.27
C ALA A 225 -26.96 -13.93 -8.56
N HIS A 226 -26.05 -14.86 -8.89
CA HIS A 226 -25.30 -14.80 -10.14
C HIS A 226 -26.23 -14.96 -11.36
N PRO A 227 -26.07 -14.08 -12.38
CA PRO A 227 -26.89 -14.12 -13.59
C PRO A 227 -26.65 -15.41 -14.37
N ASP A 228 -27.62 -15.76 -15.20
CA ASP A 228 -27.53 -16.94 -16.06
C ASP A 228 -26.50 -16.72 -17.19
N LEU A 229 -25.51 -17.60 -17.27
CA LEU A 229 -24.48 -17.59 -18.32
C LEU A 229 -25.11 -17.77 -19.71
N ALA A 230 -26.13 -18.64 -19.83
CA ALA A 230 -26.87 -18.85 -21.09
C ALA A 230 -27.80 -17.67 -21.42
N GLY A 231 -28.33 -17.00 -20.39
CA GLY A 231 -29.14 -15.78 -20.56
C GLY A 231 -28.31 -14.59 -21.03
N LYS A 232 -27.05 -14.48 -20.58
CA LYS A 232 -26.07 -13.51 -21.07
C LYS A 232 -25.68 -13.76 -22.54
N LEU A 233 -25.57 -15.02 -22.95
CA LEU A 233 -25.33 -15.42 -24.35
C LEU A 233 -26.48 -15.03 -25.29
N ALA A 234 -27.73 -15.18 -24.86
CA ALA A 234 -28.90 -14.77 -25.63
C ALA A 234 -29.10 -13.25 -25.72
N GLN A 235 -28.39 -12.46 -24.90
CA GLN A 235 -28.44 -10.99 -24.85
C GLN A 235 -27.18 -10.33 -25.43
N ALA A 236 -26.39 -11.04 -26.24
CA ALA A 236 -25.13 -10.55 -26.81
C ALA A 236 -25.22 -9.12 -27.41
N ASP A 237 -26.37 -8.74 -27.99
CA ASP A 237 -26.63 -7.41 -28.55
C ASP A 237 -26.85 -6.27 -27.53
N ARG A 238 -26.81 -6.55 -26.21
CA ARG A 238 -27.11 -5.56 -25.14
C ARG A 238 -26.06 -5.48 -24.03
N LEU A 239 -24.91 -6.13 -24.20
CA LEU A 239 -23.85 -6.17 -23.18
C LEU A 239 -22.98 -4.91 -23.20
N THR A 240 -22.42 -4.55 -22.04
CA THR A 240 -21.37 -3.52 -21.93
C THR A 240 -20.05 -4.06 -22.48
N ALA A 241 -19.14 -3.17 -22.92
CA ALA A 241 -17.86 -3.56 -23.52
C ALA A 241 -17.03 -4.50 -22.63
N GLU A 242 -17.08 -4.33 -21.31
CA GLU A 242 -16.42 -5.21 -20.32
C GLU A 242 -17.02 -6.62 -20.34
N SER A 243 -18.35 -6.74 -20.37
CA SER A 243 -19.02 -8.04 -20.42
C SER A 243 -18.84 -8.76 -21.78
N THR A 244 -18.57 -8.04 -22.87
CA THR A 244 -18.22 -8.63 -24.17
C THR A 244 -16.81 -9.22 -24.15
N SER A 245 -15.84 -8.52 -23.53
CA SER A 245 -14.46 -9.01 -23.41
C SER A 245 -14.38 -10.28 -22.55
N GLU A 246 -15.12 -10.34 -21.44
CA GLU A 246 -15.18 -11.51 -20.56
C GLU A 246 -15.80 -12.75 -21.24
N GLN A 247 -16.78 -12.55 -22.14
CA GLN A 247 -17.41 -13.66 -22.86
C GLN A 247 -16.52 -14.20 -23.98
N ALA A 248 -15.82 -13.31 -24.68
CA ALA A 248 -14.85 -13.66 -25.71
C ALA A 248 -13.66 -14.44 -25.12
N SER A 249 -13.16 -14.04 -23.95
CA SER A 249 -12.06 -14.77 -23.28
C SER A 249 -12.49 -16.15 -22.76
N ALA A 250 -13.77 -16.32 -22.43
CA ALA A 250 -14.34 -17.61 -22.07
C ALA A 250 -14.75 -18.49 -23.28
N GLY A 251 -14.60 -17.98 -24.52
CA GLY A 251 -14.98 -18.69 -25.75
C GLY A 251 -16.48 -18.96 -25.89
N LEU A 252 -17.30 -18.22 -25.14
CA LEU A 252 -18.75 -18.44 -25.08
C LEU A 252 -19.46 -17.83 -26.30
N ASP A 253 -18.86 -16.83 -26.93
CA ASP A 253 -19.36 -16.15 -28.15
C ASP A 253 -19.18 -16.98 -29.43
N ALA A 254 -18.39 -18.05 -29.39
CA ALA A 254 -18.08 -18.92 -30.53
C ALA A 254 -18.81 -20.28 -30.49
N LEU A 255 -19.75 -20.47 -29.56
CA LEU A 255 -20.46 -21.74 -29.40
C LEU A 255 -21.37 -22.04 -30.60
N THR A 256 -21.34 -23.28 -31.07
CA THR A 256 -22.31 -23.80 -32.04
C THR A 256 -23.70 -23.95 -31.39
N GLU A 257 -24.75 -24.02 -32.19
CA GLU A 257 -26.13 -24.22 -31.71
C GLU A 257 -26.27 -25.50 -30.87
N ALA A 258 -25.52 -26.56 -31.22
CA ALA A 258 -25.48 -27.81 -30.46
C ALA A 258 -24.80 -27.64 -29.10
N GLU A 259 -23.67 -26.94 -29.04
CA GLU A 259 -22.96 -26.66 -27.78
C GLU A 259 -23.77 -25.72 -26.87
N HIS A 260 -24.49 -24.75 -27.44
CA HIS A 260 -25.40 -23.90 -26.68
C HIS A 260 -26.56 -24.70 -26.06
N ALA A 261 -27.15 -25.63 -26.82
CA ALA A 261 -28.20 -26.52 -26.33
C ALA A 261 -27.69 -27.45 -25.22
N GLU A 262 -26.49 -28.00 -25.38
CA GLU A 262 -25.83 -28.83 -24.37
C GLU A 262 -25.52 -28.03 -23.10
N LEU A 263 -24.94 -26.83 -23.21
CA LEU A 263 -24.66 -25.95 -22.09
C LEU A 263 -25.94 -25.57 -21.32
N THR A 264 -27.03 -25.32 -22.03
CA THR A 264 -28.35 -25.03 -21.44
C THR A 264 -28.87 -26.24 -20.67
N GLN A 265 -28.79 -27.44 -21.24
CA GLN A 265 -29.22 -28.68 -20.58
C GLN A 265 -28.38 -28.98 -19.33
N LEU A 266 -27.07 -28.82 -19.40
CA LEU A 266 -26.15 -29.03 -18.28
C LEU A 266 -26.39 -28.01 -17.16
N ASN A 267 -26.62 -26.73 -17.50
CA ASN A 267 -27.00 -25.71 -16.53
C ASN A 267 -28.30 -26.08 -15.79
N ALA A 268 -29.33 -26.52 -16.53
CA ALA A 268 -30.60 -26.93 -15.94
C ALA A 268 -30.44 -28.14 -15.00
N ALA A 269 -29.66 -29.15 -15.42
CA ALA A 269 -29.38 -30.32 -14.60
C ALA A 269 -28.56 -29.95 -13.34
N TYR A 270 -27.58 -29.07 -13.46
CA TYR A 270 -26.76 -28.58 -12.35
C TYR A 270 -27.61 -27.79 -11.35
N MET A 271 -28.44 -26.86 -11.83
CA MET A 271 -29.34 -26.07 -11.00
C MET A 271 -30.33 -26.95 -10.25
N LYS A 272 -30.88 -27.98 -10.90
CA LYS A 272 -31.78 -28.96 -10.25
C LYS A 272 -31.08 -29.73 -9.13
N LYS A 273 -29.78 -30.03 -9.28
CA LYS A 273 -29.00 -30.82 -8.32
C LYS A 273 -28.45 -29.97 -7.16
N HIS A 274 -27.96 -28.76 -7.45
CA HIS A 274 -27.17 -27.95 -6.52
C HIS A 274 -27.89 -26.68 -6.05
N GLY A 275 -28.97 -26.27 -6.72
CA GLY A 275 -29.79 -25.13 -6.31
C GLY A 275 -29.22 -23.75 -6.67
N PHE A 276 -28.22 -23.69 -7.56
CA PHE A 276 -27.65 -22.48 -8.18
C PHE A 276 -27.03 -22.85 -9.55
N ARG A 277 -26.70 -21.86 -10.38
CA ARG A 277 -26.24 -22.04 -11.78
C ARG A 277 -24.73 -22.29 -11.87
N PHE A 278 -24.21 -22.65 -13.04
CA PHE A 278 -22.76 -22.63 -13.26
C PHE A 278 -22.22 -21.20 -13.09
N ILE A 279 -21.14 -21.08 -12.33
CA ILE A 279 -20.39 -19.84 -12.15
C ILE A 279 -18.97 -20.14 -12.61
N ILE A 280 -18.52 -19.42 -13.63
CA ILE A 280 -17.17 -19.52 -14.14
C ILE A 280 -16.45 -18.24 -13.75
N ALA A 281 -15.34 -18.38 -13.03
CA ALA A 281 -14.44 -17.27 -12.79
C ALA A 281 -13.54 -17.14 -14.01
N VAL A 282 -13.80 -16.13 -14.85
CA VAL A 282 -12.90 -15.76 -15.94
C VAL A 282 -11.81 -14.89 -15.33
N ARG A 283 -10.55 -15.29 -15.48
CA ARG A 283 -9.40 -14.57 -14.95
C ARG A 283 -8.67 -13.96 -16.13
N ASP A 284 -8.52 -12.65 -16.13
CA ASP A 284 -7.60 -11.94 -17.01
C ASP A 284 -6.14 -12.26 -16.66
#